data_AF-A0A936D781-F1
#
_entry.id   AF-A0A936D781-F1
#
_cell.length_a   1.000
_cell.length_b   1.000
_cell.length_c   1.000
_cell.angle_alpha   90.00
_cell.angle_beta   90.00
_cell.angle_gamma   90.00
#
_symmetry.space_group_name_H-M   'P 1'
#
loop_
_entity.id
_entity.type
_entity.pdbx_description
1 polymer ?
#
loop_
_entity_poly.entity_id
_entity_poly.type
_entity_poly.pdbx_seq_one_letter_code
_entity_poly.pdbx_strand_id
1 'polypeptide(L)'
;MIRKSFKTAFVALACSLGLTLGATEAFAQHAPEGAVPHGAEAAKGGEGHGGGHEGGHGEGHGGGHGHGPKPMNMTDFSNKETPPYVALLVNFGLLAFAYYSLGKKPVAEALKQRKEDIGKEIIEAQKLLDDALARGKDARKKLKNVDGDKKEAVETLVETGEGERDKIVREAEEKAARVGRDASFLVEQEAKQLRLDITKETVELAVAKAEALLKATVTQADHDRLAEEFLAELATKSEKPAVKAGGAA
;
A
#
# COMPACT_ATOMS: atom_id res chain seq x y z
N MET A 1 10.58 -53.31 -40.69
CA MET A 1 10.02 -52.01 -40.25
C MET A 1 11.06 -50.90 -40.00
N ILE A 2 12.37 -51.13 -40.21
CA ILE A 2 13.44 -50.18 -39.82
C ILE A 2 13.78 -49.10 -40.89
N ARG A 3 13.34 -49.27 -42.16
CA ARG A 3 13.64 -48.31 -43.25
C ARG A 3 12.72 -47.08 -43.32
N LYS A 4 11.54 -47.09 -42.68
CA LYS A 4 10.62 -45.93 -42.67
C LYS A 4 10.99 -44.92 -41.58
N SER A 5 11.50 -45.37 -40.43
CA SER A 5 11.88 -44.51 -39.31
C SER A 5 13.16 -43.69 -39.55
N PHE A 6 14.02 -44.12 -40.47
CA PHE A 6 15.26 -43.39 -40.79
C PHE A 6 15.01 -42.15 -41.68
N LYS A 7 13.99 -42.20 -42.56
CA LYS A 7 13.60 -41.05 -43.40
C LYS A 7 12.92 -39.94 -42.59
N THR A 8 12.15 -40.30 -41.55
CA THR A 8 11.53 -39.32 -40.65
C THR A 8 12.54 -38.68 -39.68
N ALA A 9 13.57 -39.42 -39.27
CA ALA A 9 14.63 -38.89 -38.40
C ALA A 9 15.58 -37.93 -39.13
N PHE A 10 15.92 -38.19 -40.39
CA PHE A 10 16.85 -37.35 -41.16
C PHE A 10 16.23 -36.00 -41.58
N VAL A 11 14.92 -35.96 -41.82
CA VAL A 11 14.19 -34.72 -42.12
C VAL A 11 14.00 -33.86 -40.86
N ALA A 12 13.88 -34.48 -39.68
CA ALA A 12 13.80 -33.75 -38.42
C ALA A 12 15.14 -33.14 -37.98
N LEU A 13 16.27 -33.79 -38.29
CA LEU A 13 17.61 -33.32 -37.92
C LEU A 13 18.10 -32.14 -38.80
N ALA A 14 17.62 -32.02 -40.03
CA ALA A 14 17.99 -30.93 -40.94
C ALA A 14 17.23 -29.61 -40.65
N CYS A 15 16.09 -29.66 -39.96
CA CYS A 15 15.31 -28.46 -39.61
C CYS A 15 15.72 -27.82 -38.26
N SER A 16 16.50 -28.50 -37.43
CA SER A 16 16.90 -27.99 -36.10
C SER A 16 18.27 -27.30 -36.05
N LEU A 17 19.12 -27.43 -37.09
CA LEU A 17 20.43 -26.77 -37.14
C LEU A 17 20.45 -25.42 -37.88
N GLY A 18 19.32 -24.95 -38.40
CA GLY A 18 19.22 -23.69 -39.16
C GLY A 18 18.75 -22.47 -38.38
N LEU A 19 18.50 -22.58 -37.07
CA LEU A 19 17.85 -21.50 -36.31
C LEU A 19 18.46 -21.28 -34.92
N THR A 20 19.79 -21.24 -34.83
CA THR A 20 20.49 -20.72 -33.65
C THR A 20 21.73 -19.94 -34.07
N LEU A 21 21.53 -18.82 -34.78
CA LEU A 21 22.57 -17.79 -34.89
C LEU A 21 21.85 -16.45 -35.12
N GLY A 22 21.67 -15.67 -34.06
CA GLY A 22 21.11 -14.32 -34.14
C GLY A 22 20.14 -13.97 -33.01
N ALA A 23 20.59 -14.06 -31.75
CA ALA A 23 20.09 -13.23 -30.64
C ALA A 23 20.84 -13.58 -29.34
N THR A 24 22.10 -13.17 -29.23
CA THR A 24 22.78 -13.03 -27.95
C THR A 24 23.50 -11.70 -27.95
N GLU A 25 22.94 -10.74 -27.20
CA GLU A 25 23.43 -9.43 -26.73
C GLU A 25 22.22 -8.48 -26.74
N ALA A 26 21.77 -7.82 -25.67
CA ALA A 26 22.18 -7.74 -24.29
C ALA A 26 20.96 -7.24 -23.48
N PHE A 27 20.63 -7.88 -22.36
CA PHE A 27 19.73 -7.31 -21.35
C PHE A 27 20.60 -6.83 -20.19
N ALA A 28 20.93 -5.54 -20.19
CA ALA A 28 21.52 -4.85 -19.05
C ALA A 28 20.64 -3.64 -18.72
N GLN A 29 20.26 -3.56 -17.45
CA GLN A 29 19.39 -2.54 -16.85
C GLN A 29 20.08 -1.16 -16.84
N HIS A 30 19.36 -0.09 -17.19
CA HIS A 30 19.31 1.17 -16.42
C HIS A 30 18.34 2.20 -17.06
N ALA A 31 17.57 2.90 -16.23
CA ALA A 31 17.02 4.25 -16.47
C ALA A 31 17.66 5.19 -15.41
N PRO A 32 17.56 6.53 -15.44
CA PRO A 32 16.79 7.42 -16.33
C PRO A 32 17.58 8.68 -16.80
N GLU A 33 16.83 9.59 -17.45
CA GLU A 33 17.04 11.06 -17.58
C GLU A 33 17.56 11.62 -18.92
N GLY A 34 16.68 12.45 -19.51
CA GLY A 34 17.02 13.83 -19.90
C GLY A 34 17.87 14.06 -21.15
N ALA A 35 17.22 14.49 -22.23
CA ALA A 35 17.60 15.59 -23.14
C ALA A 35 17.28 15.28 -24.61
N VAL A 36 16.32 16.02 -25.17
CA VAL A 36 16.34 16.45 -26.58
C VAL A 36 17.23 17.71 -26.63
N PRO A 37 18.01 17.99 -27.69
CA PRO A 37 17.43 18.41 -28.97
C PRO A 37 18.24 18.16 -30.27
N HIS A 38 17.60 18.46 -31.42
CA HIS A 38 18.07 19.07 -32.69
C HIS A 38 19.47 18.71 -33.26
N GLY A 39 19.75 18.55 -34.56
CA GLY A 39 19.09 18.90 -35.81
C GLY A 39 20.18 18.99 -36.91
N ALA A 40 19.77 18.80 -38.18
CA ALA A 40 20.39 19.23 -39.44
C ALA A 40 21.86 18.86 -39.80
N GLU A 41 22.03 18.15 -40.92
CA GLU A 41 22.83 18.49 -42.13
C GLU A 41 22.76 17.26 -43.08
N ALA A 42 22.17 17.26 -44.28
CA ALA A 42 22.34 18.03 -45.51
C ALA A 42 23.62 17.71 -46.31
N ALA A 43 23.40 17.32 -47.59
CA ALA A 43 24.32 17.24 -48.73
C ALA A 43 25.26 15.99 -48.77
N LYS A 44 25.54 15.34 -49.91
CA LYS A 44 25.36 15.67 -51.34
C LYS A 44 25.69 14.43 -52.20
N GLY A 45 25.09 14.36 -53.41
CA GLY A 45 25.65 13.75 -54.63
C GLY A 45 25.58 12.23 -54.72
N GLY A 46 25.24 11.59 -55.83
CA GLY A 46 25.07 12.03 -57.21
C GLY A 46 25.21 10.80 -58.11
N GLU A 47 24.30 10.71 -59.08
CA GLU A 47 24.43 10.06 -60.40
C GLU A 47 24.58 8.53 -60.52
N GLY A 48 23.75 7.98 -61.40
CA GLY A 48 23.85 6.63 -61.91
C GLY A 48 24.58 6.55 -63.25
N HIS A 49 24.94 5.31 -63.59
CA HIS A 49 25.24 4.67 -64.90
C HIS A 49 26.26 3.56 -64.56
N GLY A 50 26.15 2.32 -65.02
CA GLY A 50 25.82 1.90 -66.37
C GLY A 50 27.12 1.48 -67.08
N GLY A 51 27.38 0.16 -67.14
CA GLY A 51 28.10 -0.50 -68.24
C GLY A 51 29.62 -0.77 -68.13
N GLY A 52 30.01 -1.94 -68.64
CA GLY A 52 31.35 -2.30 -69.17
C GLY A 52 32.38 -2.78 -68.14
N HIS A 53 32.65 -4.08 -67.93
CA HIS A 53 33.27 -5.14 -68.77
C HIS A 53 34.81 -5.10 -68.85
N GLU A 54 35.39 -6.31 -68.87
CA GLU A 54 36.77 -6.71 -69.18
C GLU A 54 37.79 -6.65 -68.02
N GLY A 55 38.68 -7.63 -67.80
CA GLY A 55 39.02 -8.84 -68.54
C GLY A 55 40.32 -9.43 -67.95
N GLY A 56 40.69 -10.66 -68.34
CA GLY A 56 41.99 -11.28 -68.06
C GLY A 56 41.90 -12.73 -67.58
N HIS A 57 41.78 -13.71 -68.49
CA HIS A 57 42.89 -14.52 -69.06
C HIS A 57 43.52 -15.48 -68.02
N GLY A 58 43.79 -16.76 -68.28
CA GLY A 58 43.75 -17.66 -69.44
C GLY A 58 44.29 -19.01 -68.91
N GLU A 59 43.84 -20.16 -69.38
CA GLU A 59 44.55 -21.09 -70.29
C GLU A 59 43.75 -22.40 -70.16
N GLY A 60 43.43 -23.20 -71.18
CA GLY A 60 43.92 -23.33 -72.53
C GLY A 60 43.84 -24.82 -72.87
N HIS A 61 43.46 -25.14 -74.12
CA HIS A 61 43.31 -26.46 -74.76
C HIS A 61 41.94 -27.12 -74.57
N GLY A 62 41.07 -27.28 -75.59
CA GLY A 62 41.24 -27.31 -77.05
C GLY A 62 40.66 -28.64 -77.55
N GLY A 63 39.71 -28.72 -78.47
CA GLY A 63 39.02 -27.72 -79.28
C GLY A 63 37.84 -28.37 -80.00
N GLY A 64 37.23 -27.64 -80.94
CA GLY A 64 36.31 -28.20 -81.93
C GLY A 64 34.93 -27.54 -82.01
N HIS A 65 34.89 -26.34 -82.60
CA HIS A 65 33.83 -25.73 -83.41
C HIS A 65 32.34 -26.14 -83.28
N GLY A 66 31.47 -25.11 -83.22
CA GLY A 66 30.16 -25.15 -83.87
C GLY A 66 29.02 -24.50 -83.08
N HIS A 67 28.49 -23.40 -83.60
CA HIS A 67 27.35 -22.65 -83.06
C HIS A 67 26.06 -23.47 -82.90
N GLY A 68 25.34 -23.22 -81.80
CA GLY A 68 23.94 -23.58 -81.60
C GLY A 68 23.67 -23.98 -80.14
N PRO A 69 22.50 -23.69 -79.55
CA PRO A 69 22.14 -24.35 -78.31
C PRO A 69 22.15 -25.86 -78.56
N LYS A 70 23.04 -26.58 -77.86
CA LYS A 70 22.95 -28.00 -77.50
C LYS A 70 21.54 -28.56 -77.75
N PRO A 71 21.40 -29.58 -78.63
CA PRO A 71 20.09 -30.03 -79.08
C PRO A 71 19.25 -30.40 -77.86
N MET A 72 18.00 -29.92 -77.82
CA MET A 72 17.08 -30.30 -76.76
C MET A 72 16.87 -31.81 -76.83
N ASN A 73 17.53 -32.53 -75.91
CA ASN A 73 17.42 -33.97 -75.83
C ASN A 73 16.11 -34.34 -75.12
N MET A 74 15.08 -34.65 -75.93
CA MET A 74 13.77 -35.03 -75.43
C MET A 74 13.72 -36.50 -74.98
N THR A 75 14.41 -37.43 -75.67
CA THR A 75 14.21 -38.88 -75.45
C THR A 75 15.42 -39.78 -75.72
N ASP A 76 16.65 -39.25 -75.82
CA ASP A 76 17.84 -40.08 -76.05
C ASP A 76 18.57 -40.38 -74.72
N PHE A 77 18.47 -41.65 -74.29
CA PHE A 77 19.08 -42.19 -73.06
C PHE A 77 20.47 -42.79 -73.29
N SER A 78 20.99 -42.77 -74.53
CA SER A 78 22.18 -43.53 -74.90
C SER A 78 23.48 -42.72 -74.97
N ASN A 79 23.43 -41.38 -74.87
CA ASN A 79 24.62 -40.53 -74.93
C ASN A 79 24.85 -39.80 -73.59
N LYS A 80 26.04 -39.98 -73.00
CA LYS A 80 26.36 -39.66 -71.59
C LYS A 80 26.55 -38.16 -71.29
N GLU A 81 26.40 -37.28 -72.28
CA GLU A 81 26.82 -35.87 -72.18
C GLU A 81 25.68 -34.88 -71.89
N THR A 82 24.40 -35.27 -71.96
CA THR A 82 23.28 -34.36 -71.55
C THR A 82 22.11 -35.13 -70.88
N PRO A 83 21.61 -34.66 -69.72
CA PRO A 83 20.48 -35.32 -69.06
C PRO A 83 19.17 -35.11 -69.85
N PRO A 84 18.37 -36.16 -70.09
CA PRO A 84 17.13 -36.04 -70.86
C PRO A 84 16.09 -35.22 -70.07
N TYR A 85 15.46 -34.23 -70.72
CA TYR A 85 14.45 -33.35 -70.08
C TYR A 85 13.26 -34.13 -69.51
N VAL A 86 12.93 -35.27 -70.11
CA VAL A 86 11.89 -36.19 -69.59
C VAL A 86 12.25 -36.73 -68.21
N ALA A 87 13.52 -37.03 -67.92
CA ALA A 87 13.93 -37.44 -66.57
C ALA A 87 13.80 -36.28 -65.56
N LEU A 88 14.05 -35.03 -65.99
CA LEU A 88 13.87 -33.85 -65.15
C LEU A 88 12.37 -33.57 -64.88
N LEU A 89 11.51 -33.74 -65.87
CA LEU A 89 10.05 -33.64 -65.75
C LEU A 89 9.47 -34.74 -64.85
N VAL A 90 9.96 -35.98 -64.98
CA VAL A 90 9.58 -37.10 -64.09
C VAL A 90 10.06 -36.83 -62.66
N ASN A 91 11.28 -36.33 -62.49
CA ASN A 91 11.82 -35.96 -61.17
C ASN A 91 11.03 -34.81 -60.55
N PHE A 92 10.73 -33.75 -61.30
CA PHE A 92 9.91 -32.64 -60.86
C PHE A 92 8.48 -33.09 -60.50
N GLY A 93 7.88 -33.97 -61.31
CA GLY A 93 6.58 -34.58 -61.02
C GLY A 93 6.60 -35.42 -59.74
N LEU A 94 7.66 -36.19 -59.52
CA LEU A 94 7.85 -36.97 -58.30
C LEU A 94 8.04 -36.08 -57.06
N LEU A 95 8.83 -35.00 -57.17
CA LEU A 95 9.00 -34.01 -56.10
C LEU A 95 7.70 -33.26 -55.81
N ALA A 96 6.98 -32.81 -56.84
CA ALA A 96 5.70 -32.14 -56.70
C ALA A 96 4.65 -33.06 -56.05
N PHE A 97 4.63 -34.33 -56.43
CA PHE A 97 3.76 -35.33 -55.82
C PHE A 97 4.14 -35.59 -54.35
N ALA A 98 5.43 -35.70 -54.04
CA ALA A 98 5.90 -35.84 -52.65
C ALA A 98 5.55 -34.61 -51.80
N TYR A 99 5.73 -33.41 -52.34
CA TYR A 99 5.40 -32.15 -51.67
C TYR A 99 3.90 -31.99 -51.45
N TYR A 100 3.08 -32.31 -52.45
CA TYR A 100 1.62 -32.27 -52.34
C TYR A 100 1.10 -33.35 -51.37
N SER A 101 1.67 -34.54 -51.39
CA SER A 101 1.25 -35.63 -50.48
C SER A 101 1.59 -35.31 -49.01
N LEU A 102 2.76 -34.71 -48.76
CA LEU A 102 3.23 -34.42 -47.40
C LEU A 102 2.79 -33.05 -46.87
N GLY A 103 2.72 -32.02 -47.70
CA GLY A 103 2.39 -30.64 -47.31
C GLY A 103 0.90 -30.36 -47.12
N LYS A 104 0.04 -31.16 -47.75
CA LYS A 104 -1.45 -31.13 -47.67
C LYS A 104 -1.97 -30.90 -46.26
N LYS A 105 -1.54 -31.81 -45.38
CA LYS A 105 -2.03 -31.94 -44.01
C LYS A 105 -1.49 -30.87 -43.06
N PRO A 106 -0.16 -30.68 -42.90
CA PRO A 106 0.37 -29.72 -41.94
C PRO A 106 0.00 -28.27 -42.29
N VAL A 107 -0.09 -27.90 -43.58
CA VAL A 107 -0.47 -26.54 -43.97
C VAL A 107 -1.95 -26.27 -43.67
N ALA A 108 -2.84 -27.23 -43.95
CA ALA A 108 -4.26 -27.09 -43.64
C ALA A 108 -4.51 -27.05 -42.12
N GLU A 109 -3.82 -27.88 -41.35
CA GLU A 109 -3.90 -27.87 -39.88
C GLU A 109 -3.36 -26.56 -39.29
N ALA A 110 -2.23 -26.04 -39.77
CA ALA A 110 -1.68 -24.76 -39.31
C ALA A 110 -2.63 -23.58 -39.60
N LEU A 111 -3.27 -23.55 -40.77
CA LEU A 111 -4.26 -22.52 -41.11
C LEU A 111 -5.54 -22.66 -40.28
N LYS A 112 -5.96 -23.89 -39.96
CA LYS A 112 -7.10 -24.13 -39.08
C LYS A 112 -6.79 -23.66 -37.65
N GLN A 113 -5.62 -24.03 -37.12
CA GLN A 113 -5.15 -23.61 -35.81
C GLN A 113 -5.05 -22.07 -35.72
N ARG A 114 -4.45 -21.41 -36.73
CA ARG A 114 -4.43 -19.94 -36.83
C ARG A 114 -5.83 -19.32 -36.74
N LYS A 115 -6.81 -19.86 -37.45
CA LYS A 115 -8.19 -19.37 -37.39
C LYS A 115 -8.83 -19.59 -36.03
N GLU A 116 -8.61 -20.75 -35.42
CA GLU A 116 -9.11 -21.06 -34.08
C GLU A 116 -8.47 -20.15 -33.02
N ASP A 117 -7.17 -19.91 -33.10
CA ASP A 117 -6.45 -19.04 -32.18
C ASP A 117 -6.89 -17.58 -32.31
N ILE A 118 -7.00 -17.05 -33.53
CA ILE A 118 -7.56 -15.70 -33.76
C ILE A 118 -9.00 -15.60 -33.24
N GLY A 119 -9.81 -16.64 -33.46
CA GLY A 119 -11.18 -16.71 -32.93
C GLY A 119 -11.22 -16.65 -31.40
N LYS A 120 -10.33 -17.40 -30.73
CA LYS A 120 -10.19 -17.37 -29.26
C LYS A 120 -9.73 -16.00 -28.77
N GLU A 121 -8.69 -15.44 -29.38
CA GLU A 121 -8.16 -14.12 -29.03
C GLU A 121 -9.23 -13.02 -29.15
N ILE A 122 -10.07 -13.06 -30.19
CA ILE A 122 -11.19 -12.12 -30.35
C ILE A 122 -12.23 -12.29 -29.25
N ILE A 123 -12.60 -13.53 -28.91
CA ILE A 123 -13.57 -13.81 -27.84
C ILE A 123 -13.01 -13.36 -26.47
N GLU A 124 -11.73 -13.64 -26.21
CA GLU A 124 -11.05 -13.23 -24.98
C GLU A 124 -10.94 -11.71 -24.89
N ALA A 125 -10.57 -11.03 -25.98
CA ALA A 125 -10.51 -9.58 -26.05
C ALA A 125 -11.89 -8.94 -25.80
N GLN A 126 -12.96 -9.49 -26.39
CA GLN A 126 -14.33 -9.02 -26.14
C GLN A 126 -14.72 -9.21 -24.67
N LYS A 127 -14.41 -10.37 -24.08
CA LYS A 127 -14.68 -10.63 -22.66
C LYS A 127 -13.92 -9.67 -21.75
N LEU A 128 -12.65 -9.40 -22.04
CA LEU A 128 -11.84 -8.44 -21.29
C LEU A 128 -12.41 -7.02 -21.39
N LEU A 129 -12.90 -6.63 -22.57
CA LEU A 129 -13.54 -5.34 -22.78
C LEU A 129 -14.85 -5.23 -21.98
N ASP A 130 -15.70 -6.26 -22.02
CA ASP A 130 -16.94 -6.28 -21.27
C ASP A 130 -16.70 -6.24 -19.75
N ASP A 131 -15.72 -7.00 -19.26
CA ASP A 131 -15.29 -6.98 -17.85
C ASP A 131 -14.75 -5.60 -17.46
N ALA A 132 -13.94 -4.96 -18.31
CA ALA A 132 -13.41 -3.62 -18.07
C ALA A 132 -14.52 -2.57 -18.04
N LEU A 133 -15.50 -2.66 -18.94
CA LEU A 133 -16.68 -1.78 -18.96
C LEU A 133 -17.56 -1.98 -17.73
N ALA A 134 -17.79 -3.23 -17.31
CA ALA A 134 -18.54 -3.54 -16.09
C ALA A 134 -17.86 -2.94 -14.86
N ARG A 135 -16.55 -3.18 -14.69
CA ARG A 135 -15.75 -2.59 -13.61
C ARG A 135 -15.75 -1.06 -13.66
N GLY A 136 -15.65 -0.47 -14.85
CA GLY A 136 -15.71 0.98 -15.04
C GLY A 136 -17.07 1.58 -14.66
N LYS A 137 -18.16 0.87 -14.96
CA LYS A 137 -19.52 1.27 -14.58
C LYS A 137 -19.71 1.21 -13.06
N ASP A 138 -19.25 0.14 -12.43
CA ASP A 138 -19.33 -0.03 -10.97
C ASP A 138 -18.47 1.00 -10.23
N ALA A 139 -17.25 1.26 -10.70
CA ALA A 139 -16.39 2.31 -10.17
C ALA A 139 -17.06 3.68 -10.30
N ARG A 140 -17.64 3.99 -11.46
CA ARG A 140 -18.37 5.26 -11.67
C ARG A 140 -19.61 5.37 -10.78
N LYS A 141 -20.34 4.27 -10.56
CA LYS A 141 -21.50 4.25 -9.65
C LYS A 141 -21.06 4.51 -8.20
N LYS A 142 -19.98 3.86 -7.75
CA LYS A 142 -19.39 4.11 -6.42
C LYS A 142 -18.97 5.57 -6.28
N LEU A 143 -18.25 6.13 -7.26
CA LEU A 143 -17.83 7.53 -7.25
C LEU A 143 -18.99 8.52 -7.18
N LYS A 144 -20.13 8.23 -7.83
CA LYS A 144 -21.33 9.08 -7.73
C LYS A 144 -21.93 9.10 -6.33
N ASN A 145 -21.86 7.98 -5.62
CA ASN A 145 -22.41 7.88 -4.26
C ASN A 145 -21.47 8.47 -3.21
N VAL A 146 -20.15 8.48 -3.46
CA VAL A 146 -19.13 8.99 -2.53
C VAL A 146 -19.41 10.43 -2.09
N ASP A 147 -19.92 11.31 -2.95
CA ASP A 147 -20.22 12.69 -2.55
C ASP A 147 -21.44 12.79 -1.63
N GLY A 148 -22.39 11.87 -1.75
CA GLY A 148 -23.50 11.71 -0.80
C GLY A 148 -23.01 11.17 0.54
N ASP A 149 -22.26 10.06 0.49
CA ASP A 149 -21.69 9.40 1.67
C ASP A 149 -20.79 10.37 2.47
N LYS A 150 -20.02 11.21 1.79
CA LYS A 150 -19.21 12.27 2.42
C LYS A 150 -20.05 13.29 3.16
N LYS A 151 -21.15 13.75 2.55
CA LYS A 151 -22.05 14.74 3.17
C LYS A 151 -22.71 14.15 4.41
N GLU A 152 -23.23 12.92 4.30
CA GLU A 152 -23.83 12.19 5.42
C GLU A 152 -22.81 11.96 6.56
N ALA A 153 -21.58 11.57 6.21
CA ALA A 153 -20.51 11.40 7.19
C ALA A 153 -20.15 12.72 7.89
N VAL A 154 -20.06 13.83 7.16
CA VAL A 154 -19.79 15.15 7.75
C VAL A 154 -20.94 15.59 8.65
N GLU A 155 -22.19 15.43 8.21
CA GLU A 155 -23.38 15.77 8.99
C GLU A 155 -23.43 14.97 10.30
N THR A 156 -23.23 13.65 10.22
CA THR A 156 -23.18 12.76 11.40
C THR A 156 -22.05 13.16 12.35
N LEU A 157 -20.87 13.52 11.82
CA LEU A 157 -19.74 13.98 12.63
C LEU A 157 -20.02 15.31 13.33
N VAL A 158 -20.72 16.23 12.66
CA VAL A 158 -21.12 17.51 13.26
C VAL A 158 -22.15 17.26 14.36
N GLU A 159 -23.20 16.49 14.10
CA GLU A 159 -24.24 16.17 15.09
C GLU A 159 -23.64 15.47 16.33
N THR A 160 -22.79 14.47 16.10
CA THR A 160 -22.10 13.76 17.20
C THR A 160 -21.16 14.71 17.95
N GLY A 161 -20.43 15.56 17.22
CA GLY A 161 -19.51 16.54 17.81
C GLY A 161 -20.21 17.61 18.64
N GLU A 162 -21.37 18.09 18.19
CA GLU A 162 -22.21 19.03 18.96
C GLU A 162 -22.75 18.38 20.23
N GLY A 163 -23.25 17.13 20.14
CA GLY A 163 -23.70 16.38 21.30
C GLY A 163 -22.60 16.10 22.32
N GLU A 164 -21.40 15.74 21.87
CA GLU A 164 -20.23 15.55 22.74
C GLU A 164 -19.76 16.87 23.36
N ARG A 165 -19.71 17.96 22.57
CA ARG A 165 -19.38 19.29 23.06
C ARG A 165 -20.30 19.68 24.20
N ASP A 166 -21.60 19.55 24.02
CA ASP A 166 -22.59 19.96 25.02
C ASP A 166 -22.49 19.09 26.28
N LYS A 167 -22.21 17.79 26.12
CA LYS A 167 -21.90 16.89 27.24
C LYS A 167 -20.65 17.34 28.01
N ILE A 168 -19.57 17.68 27.32
CA ILE A 168 -18.33 18.16 27.94
C ILE A 168 -18.57 19.47 28.69
N VAL A 169 -19.29 20.42 28.09
CA VAL A 169 -19.62 21.71 28.71
C VAL A 169 -20.44 21.47 29.99
N ARG A 170 -21.50 20.66 29.92
CA ARG A 170 -22.33 20.32 31.09
C ARG A 170 -21.51 19.65 32.20
N GLU A 171 -20.65 18.70 31.85
CA GLU A 171 -19.77 18.04 32.83
C GLU A 171 -18.76 19.02 33.44
N ALA A 172 -18.23 19.96 32.65
CA ALA A 172 -17.32 20.99 33.13
C ALA A 172 -18.02 21.96 34.08
N GLU A 173 -19.23 22.40 33.77
CA GLU A 173 -20.06 23.25 34.63
C GLU A 173 -20.40 22.55 35.95
N GLU A 174 -20.80 21.27 35.89
CA GLU A 174 -21.10 20.49 37.09
C GLU A 174 -19.87 20.32 37.98
N LYS A 175 -18.70 20.05 37.38
CA LYS A 175 -17.42 19.98 38.09
C LYS A 175 -17.04 21.33 38.70
N ALA A 176 -17.18 22.42 37.95
CA ALA A 176 -16.90 23.77 38.46
C ALA A 176 -17.82 24.12 39.64
N ALA A 177 -19.11 23.81 39.55
CA ALA A 177 -20.06 24.01 40.63
C ALA A 177 -19.72 23.16 41.86
N ARG A 178 -19.29 21.89 41.67
CA ARG A 178 -18.82 21.04 42.76
C ARG A 178 -17.57 21.63 43.43
N VAL A 179 -16.57 22.02 42.66
CA VAL A 179 -15.34 22.63 43.18
C VAL A 179 -15.66 23.92 43.95
N GLY A 180 -16.58 24.74 43.44
CA GLY A 180 -17.02 25.95 44.15
C GLY A 180 -17.69 25.66 45.49
N ARG A 181 -18.55 24.62 45.57
CA ARG A 181 -19.16 24.18 46.83
C ARG A 181 -18.13 23.64 47.80
N ASP A 182 -17.22 22.78 47.33
CA ASP A 182 -16.18 22.18 48.15
C ASP A 182 -15.22 23.26 48.69
N ALA A 183 -14.82 24.22 47.86
CA ALA A 183 -14.00 25.35 48.28
C ALA A 183 -14.71 26.23 49.32
N SER A 184 -16.00 26.53 49.13
CA SER A 184 -16.79 27.31 50.09
C SER A 184 -16.90 26.59 51.43
N PHE A 185 -17.16 25.28 51.41
CA PHE A 185 -17.22 24.45 52.60
C PHE A 185 -15.87 24.41 53.35
N LEU A 186 -14.76 24.26 52.61
CA LEU A 186 -13.41 24.29 53.19
C LEU A 186 -13.10 25.65 53.83
N VAL A 187 -13.44 26.76 53.14
CA VAL A 187 -13.26 28.12 53.70
C VAL A 187 -14.07 28.29 54.99
N GLU A 188 -15.31 27.81 55.04
CA GLU A 188 -16.12 27.87 56.26
C GLU A 188 -15.52 27.02 57.40
N GLN A 189 -14.99 25.85 57.09
CA GLN A 189 -14.35 24.96 58.06
C GLN A 189 -13.06 25.59 58.61
N GLU A 190 -12.19 26.10 57.74
CA GLU A 190 -10.96 26.80 58.12
C GLU A 190 -11.26 28.08 58.91
N ALA A 191 -12.27 28.85 58.52
CA ALA A 191 -12.68 30.04 59.28
C ALA A 191 -13.20 29.70 60.68
N LYS A 192 -13.90 28.56 60.84
CA LYS A 192 -14.31 28.08 62.17
C LYS A 192 -13.11 27.63 62.99
N GLN A 193 -12.19 26.87 62.40
CA GLN A 193 -10.99 26.41 63.07
C GLN A 193 -10.10 27.58 63.52
N LEU A 194 -9.84 28.53 62.62
CA LEU A 194 -9.05 29.73 62.90
C LEU A 194 -9.65 30.57 64.04
N ARG A 195 -10.99 30.69 64.10
CA ARG A 195 -11.65 31.38 65.22
C ARG A 195 -11.43 30.67 66.55
N LEU A 196 -11.48 29.33 66.56
CA LEU A 196 -11.21 28.54 67.77
C LEU A 196 -9.76 28.71 68.21
N ASP A 197 -8.82 28.66 67.27
CA ASP A 197 -7.39 28.78 67.54
C ASP A 197 -7.05 30.18 68.08
N ILE A 198 -7.55 31.25 67.44
CA ILE A 198 -7.38 32.64 67.93
C ILE A 198 -7.98 32.80 69.34
N THR A 199 -9.16 32.24 69.58
CA THR A 199 -9.81 32.33 70.90
C THR A 199 -8.97 31.62 71.95
N LYS A 200 -8.46 30.43 71.65
CA LYS A 200 -7.59 29.66 72.54
C LYS A 200 -6.31 30.42 72.86
N GLU A 201 -5.60 30.91 71.84
CA GLU A 201 -4.38 31.71 72.04
C GLU A 201 -4.65 32.97 72.86
N THR A 202 -5.77 33.65 72.61
CA THR A 202 -6.16 34.86 73.36
C THR A 202 -6.43 34.54 74.83
N VAL A 203 -7.11 33.43 75.12
CA VAL A 203 -7.37 32.97 76.50
C VAL A 203 -6.06 32.60 77.19
N GLU A 204 -5.18 31.86 76.52
CA GLU A 204 -3.86 31.50 77.07
C GLU A 204 -3.01 32.74 77.40
N LEU A 205 -2.97 33.73 76.50
CA LEU A 205 -2.30 35.00 76.72
C LEU A 205 -2.93 35.81 77.86
N ALA A 206 -4.26 35.88 77.93
CA ALA A 206 -4.97 36.59 78.98
C ALA A 206 -4.72 35.96 80.36
N VAL A 207 -4.76 34.62 80.45
CA VAL A 207 -4.45 33.88 81.69
C VAL A 207 -2.99 34.11 82.09
N ALA A 208 -2.05 34.02 81.15
CA ALA A 208 -0.63 34.28 81.44
C ALA A 208 -0.38 35.72 81.94
N LYS A 209 -1.08 36.72 81.37
CA LYS A 209 -1.01 38.11 81.83
C LYS A 209 -1.67 38.31 83.19
N ALA A 210 -2.83 37.69 83.43
CA ALA A 210 -3.50 37.72 84.72
C ALA A 210 -2.63 37.07 85.81
N GLU A 211 -2.01 35.93 85.53
CA GLU A 211 -1.06 35.27 86.43
C GLU A 211 0.14 36.17 86.77
N ALA A 212 0.73 36.83 85.76
CA ALA A 212 1.83 37.75 85.97
C ALA A 212 1.44 38.97 86.82
N LEU A 213 0.24 39.53 86.60
CA LEU A 213 -0.30 40.62 87.43
C LEU A 213 -0.56 40.14 88.86
N LEU A 214 -1.23 39.00 89.03
CA LEU A 214 -1.56 38.46 90.35
C LEU A 214 -0.29 38.21 91.17
N LYS A 215 0.76 37.63 90.55
CA LYS A 215 2.08 37.45 91.18
C LYS A 215 2.73 38.77 91.62
N ALA A 216 2.47 39.87 90.91
CA ALA A 216 3.05 41.17 91.23
C ALA A 216 2.25 41.95 92.29
N THR A 217 0.94 41.69 92.42
CA THR A 217 0.04 42.51 93.27
C THR A 217 -0.49 41.79 94.52
N VAL A 218 -0.36 40.47 94.62
CA VAL A 218 -0.84 39.69 95.77
C VAL A 218 -0.15 40.12 97.07
N THR A 219 -0.95 40.30 98.12
CA THR A 219 -0.48 40.69 99.46
C THR A 219 -0.79 39.59 100.48
N GLN A 220 -0.12 39.64 101.65
CA GLN A 220 -0.33 38.65 102.72
C GLN A 220 -1.78 38.62 103.24
N ALA A 221 -2.44 39.79 103.29
CA ALA A 221 -3.84 39.89 103.69
C ALA A 221 -4.79 39.18 102.71
N ASP A 222 -4.45 39.13 101.41
CA ASP A 222 -5.24 38.38 100.42
C ASP A 222 -5.10 36.87 100.61
N HIS A 223 -3.92 36.39 101.02
CA HIS A 223 -3.70 34.97 101.33
C HIS A 223 -4.52 34.50 102.52
N ASP A 224 -4.56 35.28 103.60
CA ASP A 224 -5.33 34.96 104.80
C ASP A 224 -6.84 34.96 104.51
N ARG A 225 -7.33 35.96 103.75
CA ARG A 225 -8.74 36.02 103.30
C ARG A 225 -9.12 34.83 102.42
N LEU A 226 -8.27 34.43 101.48
CA LEU A 226 -8.50 33.25 100.63
C LEU A 226 -8.53 31.95 101.42
N ALA A 227 -7.69 31.83 102.46
CA ALA A 227 -7.69 30.67 103.34
C ALA A 227 -9.01 30.59 104.16
N GLU A 228 -9.49 31.72 104.68
CA GLU A 228 -10.78 31.80 105.38
C GLU A 228 -11.96 31.46 104.46
N GLU A 229 -11.99 32.02 103.24
CA GLU A 229 -13.03 31.72 102.23
C GLU A 229 -13.03 30.23 101.84
N PHE A 230 -11.85 29.63 101.64
CA PHE A 230 -11.74 28.20 101.33
C PHE A 230 -12.23 27.31 102.48
N LEU A 231 -11.88 27.66 103.73
CA LEU A 231 -12.36 26.95 104.91
C LEU A 231 -13.89 27.08 105.06
N ALA A 232 -14.45 28.26 104.76
CA ALA A 232 -15.89 28.48 104.76
C ALA A 232 -16.62 27.69 103.64
N GLU A 233 -16.03 27.59 102.45
CA GLU A 233 -16.59 26.79 101.35
C GLU A 233 -16.55 25.28 101.67
N LEU A 234 -15.47 24.80 102.30
CA LEU A 234 -15.41 23.41 102.78
C LEU A 234 -16.40 23.14 103.90
N ALA A 235 -16.58 24.08 104.84
CA ALA A 235 -17.57 23.96 105.91
C ALA A 235 -19.00 23.90 105.35
N THR A 236 -19.35 24.76 104.40
CA THR A 236 -20.69 24.75 103.76
C THR A 236 -20.92 23.51 102.89
N LYS A 237 -19.88 22.98 102.23
CA LYS A 237 -19.97 21.71 101.49
C LYS A 237 -20.06 20.49 102.41
N SER A 238 -19.53 20.59 103.63
CA SER A 238 -19.64 19.61 104.72
C SER A 238 -20.98 19.69 105.48
N GLU A 239 -21.65 20.85 105.47
CA GLU A 239 -22.89 21.09 106.21
C GLU A 239 -24.16 20.72 105.41
N LYS A 240 -24.04 20.38 104.12
CA LYS A 240 -25.19 19.86 103.35
C LYS A 240 -25.51 18.44 103.84
N PRO A 241 -26.60 18.22 104.59
CA PRO A 241 -26.85 16.94 105.22
C PRO A 241 -27.27 15.94 104.16
N ALA A 242 -26.57 14.81 104.12
CA ALA A 242 -27.19 13.57 103.71
C ALA A 242 -28.38 13.33 104.66
N VAL A 243 -29.60 13.40 104.15
CA VAL A 243 -30.82 12.67 104.57
C VAL A 243 -32.03 13.33 103.89
N LYS A 244 -32.65 12.63 102.93
CA LYS A 244 -33.94 11.95 103.15
C LYS A 244 -34.30 11.05 101.96
N ALA A 245 -34.64 9.82 102.31
CA ALA A 245 -35.20 8.80 101.45
C ALA A 245 -36.54 9.21 100.80
N GLY A 246 -36.85 8.56 99.67
CA GLY A 246 -38.21 8.11 99.37
C GLY A 246 -38.89 8.75 98.15
N GLY A 247 -39.27 7.87 97.21
CA GLY A 247 -40.60 7.95 96.61
C GLY A 247 -40.69 8.41 95.16
N ALA A 248 -40.93 7.42 94.28
CA ALA A 248 -41.96 7.42 93.25
C ALA A 248 -42.07 8.63 92.29
N ALA A 249 -41.72 8.40 91.03
CA ALA A 249 -42.65 8.19 89.90
C ALA A 249 -41.88 8.22 88.58
#